data_AF-A0A3D2YXN2-F1
#
_entry.id   AF-A0A3D2YXN2-F1
#
_cell.length_a   1.000
_cell.length_b   1.000
_cell.length_c   1.000
_cell.angle_alpha   90.00
_cell.angle_beta   90.00
_cell.angle_gamma   90.00
#
_symmetry.space_group_name_H-M   'P 1'
#
loop_
_entity.id
_entity.type
_entity.pdbx_description
1 polymer ?
#
loop_
_entity_poly.entity_id
_entity_poly.type
_entity_poly.pdbx_seq_one_letter_code
_entity_poly.pdbx_strand_id
1 'polypeptide(L)'
;MVKLRLKRMGRKRRPFYRIVAMTDNQPRNGRALQELGTYDPVHARFDVNEEAAITWLNDGAQMTPTVHDLFHNKGVLARWRGFEGSDNEAALKKDKPKRRKKLGATVAAPATET
;
A
#
# COMPACT_ATOMS: atom_id res chain seq x y z
N MET A 1 -22.33 -6.77 9.10
CA MET A 1 -21.11 -7.49 8.66
C MET A 1 -19.86 -6.84 9.24
N VAL A 2 -18.80 -7.64 9.43
CA VAL A 2 -17.46 -7.16 9.79
C VAL A 2 -16.70 -6.81 8.50
N LYS A 3 -16.05 -5.65 8.51
CA LYS A 3 -15.23 -5.16 7.40
C LYS A 3 -13.81 -4.87 7.85
N LEU A 4 -12.85 -5.22 7.00
CA LEU A 4 -11.48 -4.77 7.09
C LEU A 4 -11.35 -3.41 6.37
N ARG A 5 -11.14 -2.36 7.15
CA ARG A 5 -11.12 -0.98 6.65
C ARG A 5 -10.03 -0.14 7.28
N LEU A 6 -9.71 0.98 6.62
CA LEU A 6 -8.69 1.92 7.05
C LEU A 6 -9.28 2.98 8.00
N LYS A 7 -8.75 3.04 9.21
CA LYS A 7 -9.01 4.11 10.17
C LYS A 7 -7.96 5.21 9.98
N ARG A 8 -8.40 6.43 9.69
CA ARG A 8 -7.48 7.56 9.50
C ARG A 8 -7.07 8.15 10.84
N MET A 9 -5.76 8.18 11.04
CA MET A 9 -5.02 8.83 12.10
C MET A 9 -4.04 9.86 11.48
N GLY A 10 -3.32 10.58 12.33
CA GLY A 10 -2.29 11.53 11.90
C GLY A 10 -2.77 12.97 11.82
N ARG A 11 -1.99 13.80 11.13
CA ARG A 11 -2.13 15.26 11.11
C ARG A 11 -2.54 15.75 9.71
N LYS A 12 -2.89 17.04 9.60
CA LYS A 12 -3.09 17.69 8.30
C LYS A 12 -1.84 17.50 7.44
N ARG A 13 -2.01 17.10 6.17
CA ARG A 13 -0.93 16.79 5.19
C ARG A 13 0.01 15.62 5.55
N ARG A 14 -0.26 14.88 6.64
CA ARG A 14 0.47 13.66 7.02
C ARG A 14 -0.54 12.60 7.47
N PRO A 15 -1.23 11.95 6.52
CA PRO A 15 -2.20 10.91 6.85
C PRO A 15 -1.47 9.64 7.29
N PHE A 16 -1.96 9.03 8.37
CA PHE A 16 -1.52 7.71 8.83
C PHE A 16 -2.74 6.83 8.95
N TYR A 17 -2.69 5.59 8.49
CA TYR A 17 -3.85 4.70 8.53
C TYR A 17 -3.57 3.50 9.42
N ARG A 18 -4.60 3.05 10.15
CA ARG A 18 -4.61 1.74 10.81
C ARG A 18 -5.53 0.82 10.06
N ILE A 19 -5.14 -0.43 9.89
CA ILE A 19 -5.98 -1.48 9.34
C ILE A 19 -6.75 -2.08 10.49
N VAL A 20 -8.07 -2.02 10.41
CA VAL A 20 -8.94 -2.34 11.54
C VAL A 20 -10.06 -3.27 11.08
N ALA A 21 -10.33 -4.29 11.89
CA ALA A 21 -11.55 -5.09 11.82
C ALA A 21 -12.65 -4.35 12.59
N MET A 22 -13.72 -3.95 11.89
CA MET A 22 -14.83 -3.22 12.50
C MET A 22 -16.17 -3.60 11.85
N THR A 23 -17.26 -3.52 12.61
CA THR A 23 -18.60 -3.65 12.04
C THR A 23 -18.96 -2.43 11.18
N ASP A 24 -19.79 -2.66 10.16
CA ASP A 24 -20.16 -1.64 9.17
C ASP A 24 -20.84 -0.40 9.78
N ASN A 25 -21.69 -0.59 10.79
CA ASN A 25 -22.47 0.46 11.44
C ASN A 25 -21.62 1.44 12.28
N GLN A 26 -20.35 1.12 12.53
CA GLN A 26 -19.50 1.98 13.33
C GLN A 26 -19.00 3.18 12.51
N PRO A 27 -18.75 4.34 13.14
CA PRO A 27 -18.16 5.49 12.45
C PRO A 27 -16.72 5.18 12.01
N ARG A 28 -16.22 5.90 11.00
CA ARG A 28 -14.88 5.68 10.41
C ARG A 28 -13.75 5.60 11.45
N ASN A 29 -13.80 6.46 12.47
CA ASN A 29 -12.79 6.54 13.52
C ASN A 29 -13.25 5.95 14.87
N GLY A 30 -14.31 5.13 14.86
CA GLY A 30 -14.91 4.53 16.05
C GLY A 30 -14.07 3.45 16.74
N ARG A 31 -14.74 2.71 17.62
CA ARG A 31 -14.16 1.59 18.37
C ARG A 31 -13.94 0.40 17.45
N ALA A 32 -12.70 -0.06 17.40
CA ALA A 32 -12.28 -1.26 16.69
C ALA A 32 -12.65 -2.53 17.47
N LEU A 33 -12.89 -3.64 16.77
CA LEU A 33 -12.82 -4.96 17.40
C LEU A 33 -11.36 -5.32 17.61
N GLN A 34 -10.56 -5.23 16.54
CA GLN A 34 -9.12 -5.50 16.57
C GLN A 34 -8.37 -4.62 15.57
N GLU A 35 -7.17 -4.18 15.96
CA GLU A 35 -6.22 -3.53 15.09
C GLU A 35 -5.28 -4.60 14.49
N LEU A 36 -5.23 -4.69 13.16
CA LEU A 36 -4.44 -5.69 12.45
C LEU A 36 -3.08 -5.15 12.01
N GLY A 37 -2.95 -3.84 11.86
CA GLY A 37 -1.72 -3.24 11.35
C GLY A 37 -1.82 -1.76 11.04
N THR A 38 -0.79 -1.26 10.37
CA THR A 38 -0.59 0.14 10.01
C THR A 38 -0.22 0.30 8.55
N TYR A 39 -0.67 1.39 7.97
CA TYR A 39 -0.36 1.79 6.60
C TYR A 39 0.01 3.28 6.58
N ASP A 40 1.24 3.54 6.13
CA ASP A 40 1.75 4.88 5.89
C ASP A 40 1.94 5.10 4.38
N PRO A 41 1.10 5.92 3.72
CA PRO A 41 1.23 6.20 2.30
C PRO A 41 2.41 7.14 1.99
N VAL A 42 2.92 7.91 2.95
CA VAL A 42 4.04 8.85 2.73
C VAL A 42 5.35 8.10 2.62
N HIS A 43 5.53 7.09 3.46
CA HIS A 43 6.71 6.23 3.47
C HIS A 43 6.50 4.89 2.77
N ALA A 44 5.31 4.67 2.20
CA ALA A 44 4.88 3.40 1.60
C ALA A 44 5.13 2.19 2.52
N ARG A 45 4.99 2.38 3.85
CA ARG A 45 5.21 1.32 4.83
C ARG A 45 3.89 0.65 5.16
N PHE A 46 3.90 -0.68 5.13
CA PHE A 46 2.74 -1.50 5.40
C PHE A 46 3.12 -2.64 6.33
N ASP A 47 2.66 -2.54 7.57
CA ASP A 47 2.87 -3.53 8.61
C ASP A 47 1.51 -4.14 8.95
N VAL A 48 1.42 -5.47 8.89
CA VAL A 48 0.19 -6.20 9.24
C VAL A 48 0.57 -7.49 9.93
N ASN A 49 -0.20 -7.84 10.95
CA ASN A 49 -0.19 -9.15 11.58
C ASN A 49 -0.96 -10.13 10.68
N GLU A 50 -0.21 -11.02 10.04
CA GLU A 50 -0.73 -11.96 9.04
C GLU A 50 -1.64 -13.03 9.67
N GLU A 51 -1.30 -13.52 10.86
CA GLU A 51 -2.06 -14.57 11.55
C GLU A 51 -3.45 -14.05 11.92
N ALA A 52 -3.50 -12.87 12.54
CA ALA A 52 -4.76 -12.24 12.89
C ALA A 52 -5.60 -11.93 11.64
N ALA A 53 -4.97 -11.44 10.57
CA ALA A 53 -5.64 -11.16 9.31
C ALA A 53 -6.28 -12.41 8.69
N ILE A 54 -5.56 -13.55 8.70
CA ILE A 54 -6.06 -14.83 8.17
C ILE A 54 -7.27 -15.32 8.97
N THR A 55 -7.24 -15.23 10.30
CA THR A 55 -8.39 -15.60 11.14
C THR A 55 -9.63 -14.81 10.76
N TRP A 56 -9.52 -13.48 10.63
CA TRP A 56 -10.66 -12.65 10.23
C TRP A 56 -11.16 -12.96 8.81
N LEU A 57 -10.28 -13.32 7.88
CA LEU A 57 -10.67 -13.73 6.53
C LEU A 57 -11.42 -15.06 6.55
N ASN A 58 -11.01 -16.02 7.39
CA ASN A 58 -11.72 -17.27 7.60
C ASN A 58 -13.10 -17.06 8.24
N ASP A 59 -13.22 -16.10 9.15
CA ASP A 59 -14.49 -15.71 9.78
C ASP A 59 -15.44 -14.96 8.82
N GLY A 60 -15.02 -14.72 7.57
CA GLY A 60 -15.84 -14.09 6.53
C GLY A 60 -15.81 -12.56 6.55
N ALA A 61 -14.77 -11.95 7.13
CA ALA A 61 -14.61 -10.50 7.10
C ALA A 61 -14.44 -10.00 5.65
N GLN A 62 -15.23 -8.98 5.29
CA GLN A 62 -15.19 -8.38 3.96
C GLN A 62 -14.12 -7.29 3.90
N MET A 63 -13.25 -7.32 2.89
CA MET A 63 -12.23 -6.29 2.72
C MET A 63 -12.69 -5.13 1.83
N THR A 64 -12.14 -3.95 2.09
CA THR A 64 -12.29 -2.79 1.19
C THR A 64 -11.28 -2.87 0.04
N PRO A 65 -11.52 -2.24 -1.13
CA PRO A 65 -10.64 -2.36 -2.30
C PRO A 65 -9.18 -2.03 -2.01
N THR A 66 -8.92 -0.94 -1.28
CA THR A 66 -7.56 -0.56 -0.90
C THR A 66 -6.90 -1.57 0.04
N VAL A 67 -7.66 -2.18 0.95
CA VAL A 67 -7.12 -3.21 1.85
C VAL A 67 -6.83 -4.50 1.09
N HIS A 68 -7.68 -4.85 0.11
CA HIS A 68 -7.43 -5.97 -0.80
C HIS A 68 -6.10 -5.79 -1.53
N ASP A 69 -5.85 -4.62 -2.10
CA ASP A 69 -4.61 -4.33 -2.84
C ASP A 69 -3.37 -4.40 -1.93
N LEU A 70 -3.48 -3.87 -0.71
CA LEU A 70 -2.39 -3.95 0.29
C LEU A 70 -2.09 -5.40 0.69
N PHE A 71 -3.12 -6.22 0.90
CA PHE A 71 -2.96 -7.64 1.27
C PHE A 71 -2.45 -8.48 0.08
N HIS A 72 -2.82 -8.11 -1.14
CA HIS A 72 -2.28 -8.70 -2.36
C HIS A 72 -0.78 -8.42 -2.50
N ASN A 73 -0.38 -7.15 -2.35
CA ASN A 73 1.01 -6.73 -2.48
C ASN A 73 1.93 -7.37 -1.42
N LYS A 74 1.42 -7.62 -0.21
CA LYS A 74 2.18 -8.31 0.84
C LYS A 74 2.19 -9.84 0.70
N GLY A 75 1.29 -10.43 -0.08
CA GLY A 75 1.18 -11.89 -0.24
C GLY A 75 0.30 -12.60 0.80
N VAL A 76 -0.41 -11.86 1.67
CA VAL A 76 -1.31 -12.43 2.70
C VAL A 76 -2.44 -13.23 2.04
N LEU A 77 -2.95 -12.77 0.89
CA LEU A 77 -4.02 -13.45 0.15
C LEU A 77 -3.56 -14.77 -0.46
N ALA A 78 -2.29 -14.88 -0.86
CA ALA A 78 -1.72 -16.11 -1.40
C ALA A 78 -1.66 -17.18 -0.30
N ARG A 79 -1.17 -16.77 0.88
CA ARG A 79 -1.10 -17.61 2.08
C ARG A 79 -2.48 -18.06 2.58
N TRP A 80 -3.48 -17.17 2.54
CA TRP A 80 -4.86 -17.51 2.92
C TRP A 80 -5.51 -18.53 1.97
N ARG A 81 -5.30 -18.40 0.65
CA ARG A 81 -5.89 -19.29 -0.36
C ARG A 81 -5.14 -20.60 -0.57
N GLY A 82 -4.02 -20.82 0.13
CA GLY A 82 -3.17 -22.00 -0.06
C GLY A 82 -2.55 -22.08 -1.47
N PHE A 83 -2.50 -20.96 -2.19
CA PHE A 83 -1.86 -20.88 -3.50
C PHE A 83 -0.45 -20.36 -3.29
N GLU A 84 0.50 -21.29 -3.12
CA GLU A 84 1.92 -20.99 -3.11
C GLU A 84 2.33 -20.64 -4.55
N GLY A 85 2.24 -19.35 -4.89
CA GLY A 85 2.60 -18.89 -6.23
C GLY A 85 1.92 -17.59 -6.66
N SER A 86 2.38 -16.46 -6.12
CA SER A 86 2.75 -15.34 -6.97
C SER A 86 3.72 -14.46 -6.21
N ASP A 87 5.01 -14.72 -6.41
CA ASP A 87 6.09 -13.85 -5.95
C ASP A 87 5.93 -12.47 -6.59
N ASN A 88 5.26 -11.57 -5.88
CA ASN A 88 5.17 -10.16 -6.25
C ASN A 88 6.46 -9.39 -5.91
N GLU A 89 7.62 -10.07 -5.86
CA GLU A 89 8.92 -9.39 -5.84
C GLU A 89 9.15 -8.56 -7.13
N ALA A 90 8.43 -8.88 -8.22
CA ALA A 90 8.52 -8.17 -9.50
C ALA A 90 7.85 -6.78 -9.52
N ALA A 91 6.90 -6.48 -8.63
CA ALA A 91 6.15 -5.21 -8.67
C ALA A 91 6.93 -4.03 -8.08
N LEU A 92 7.84 -4.27 -7.12
CA LEU A 92 8.61 -3.21 -6.45
C LEU A 92 9.86 -2.75 -7.24
N LYS A 93 10.22 -3.41 -8.36
CA LYS A 93 11.43 -3.08 -9.16
C LYS A 93 11.16 -2.19 -10.39
N LYS A 94 9.91 -1.77 -10.68
CA LYS A 94 9.59 -1.05 -11.94
C LYS A 94 9.56 0.48 -11.88
N ASP A 95 9.76 1.09 -10.73
CA ASP A 95 9.85 2.55 -10.59
C ASP A 95 11.29 3.02 -10.33
N LYS A 96 12.21 2.71 -11.26
CA LYS A 96 13.38 3.58 -11.44
C LYS A 96 12.96 4.69 -12.39
N PRO A 97 12.91 5.97 -11.98
CA PRO A 97 12.69 7.06 -12.94
C PRO A 97 13.81 6.98 -13.98
N LYS A 98 13.44 6.74 -15.25
CA LYS A 98 14.36 6.82 -16.39
C LYS A 98 15.04 8.19 -16.30
N ARG A 99 16.31 8.21 -15.87
CA ARG A 99 17.18 9.39 -15.90
C ARG A 99 17.05 10.02 -17.28
N ARG A 100 16.38 11.16 -17.36
CA ARG A 100 16.28 11.97 -18.58
C ARG A 100 17.72 12.27 -19.01
N LYS A 101 18.16 11.65 -20.11
CA LYS A 101 19.55 11.70 -20.58
C LYS A 101 19.92 13.16 -20.80
N LYS A 102 20.99 13.58 -20.14
CA LYS A 102 21.63 14.90 -20.25
C LYS A 102 22.00 15.11 -21.72
N LEU A 103 21.28 15.97 -22.44
CA LEU A 103 21.83 16.61 -23.65
C LEU A 103 22.57 17.86 -23.17
N GLY A 104 23.83 17.65 -22.82
CA GLY A 104 24.85 18.67 -22.86
C GLY A 104 25.88 18.19 -23.86
N ALA A 105 25.88 18.75 -25.06
CA ALA A 105 26.96 18.65 -26.01
C ALA A 105 27.17 20.04 -26.60
N THR A 106 28.06 20.77 -25.93
CA THR A 106 28.80 21.92 -26.45
C THR A 106 29.54 21.52 -27.72
N VAL A 107 29.41 22.29 -28.78
CA VAL A 107 30.50 22.48 -29.76
C VAL A 107 30.60 23.97 -30.02
N ALA A 108 31.82 24.48 -29.87
CA ALA A 108 32.23 25.86 -30.02
C ALA A 108 32.21 26.33 -31.50
N ALA A 109 32.18 27.66 -31.66
CA ALA A 109 32.35 28.54 -32.83
C ALA A 109 33.43 28.11 -33.87
N PRO A 110 33.61 28.75 -35.07
CA PRO A 110 33.30 30.16 -35.45
C PRO A 110 32.84 30.41 -36.92
N ALA A 111 32.17 31.55 -37.21
CA ALA A 111 32.25 32.22 -38.54
C ALA A 111 31.65 33.64 -38.51
N THR A 112 32.36 34.54 -39.18
CA THR A 112 32.17 35.96 -39.53
C THR A 112 30.82 36.33 -40.17
N GLU A 113 30.31 37.53 -39.86
CA GLU A 113 29.88 38.55 -40.84
C GLU A 113 29.53 39.91 -40.19
N THR A 114 30.05 40.98 -40.84
CA THR A 114 29.91 42.44 -40.63
C THR A 114 30.70 43.11 -39.52
#